data_AF-A0A3A8QXC3-F1
#
_entry.id   AF-A0A3A8QXC3-F1
#
_cell.length_a   1.000
_cell.length_b   1.000
_cell.length_c   1.000
_cell.angle_alpha   90.00
_cell.angle_beta   90.00
_cell.angle_gamma   90.00
#
_symmetry.space_group_name_H-M   'P 1'
#
loop_
_entity.id
_entity.type
_entity.pdbx_description
1 polymer ?
#
loop_
_entity_poly.entity_id
_entity_poly.type
_entity_poly.pdbx_seq_one_letter_code
_entity_poly.pdbx_strand_id
1 'polypeptide(L)'
;MWRSLLFCMAWGLGCAASRPPVGVVQPPPGERLERIAGPLPGYGPYPTYSDALIAACPLILKQPQATAGRPGDQEFPLRWRLSKEYCAWVYYTPDQQFELSMLATSAVQDDPRKRSCALPAVVEAPRHPPESLGYVFILHNHPFENELSDFDIRFAVAMADVHGLSVNTRAGSVPLSIIAFFSKGHDPTQPTCDGFFQYVPGTGQIIRWTAQEKGRWQRKQIATLTWLDDTNYRIQRQ
;
A
#
# COMPACT_ATOMS: atom_id res chain seq x y z
N MET A 1 -34.86 56.91 -23.09
CA MET A 1 -34.70 55.44 -23.20
C MET A 1 -33.40 55.05 -22.52
N TRP A 2 -33.49 54.49 -21.31
CA TRP A 2 -32.35 54.00 -20.52
C TRP A 2 -31.84 52.69 -21.15
N ARG A 3 -30.53 52.58 -21.41
CA ARG A 3 -29.88 51.30 -21.73
C ARG A 3 -29.04 50.88 -20.53
N SER A 4 -29.56 49.92 -19.79
CA SER A 4 -28.86 49.27 -18.67
C SER A 4 -27.75 48.35 -19.18
N LEU A 5 -26.58 48.48 -18.57
CA LEU A 5 -25.44 47.58 -18.67
C LEU A 5 -25.78 46.23 -18.00
N LEU A 6 -25.55 45.13 -18.72
CA LEU A 6 -25.52 43.78 -18.15
C LEU A 6 -24.07 43.28 -18.21
N PHE A 7 -23.39 43.42 -17.08
CA PHE A 7 -22.05 42.87 -16.84
C PHE A 7 -22.23 41.40 -16.42
N CYS A 8 -22.04 40.46 -17.36
CA CYS A 8 -21.95 39.04 -17.01
C CYS A 8 -20.59 38.77 -16.38
N MET A 9 -20.51 38.85 -15.05
CA MET A 9 -19.44 38.22 -14.28
C MET A 9 -19.67 36.70 -14.28
N ALA A 10 -19.07 36.00 -15.23
CA ALA A 10 -18.88 34.56 -15.13
C ALA A 10 -17.76 34.30 -14.11
N TRP A 11 -18.15 34.03 -12.86
CA TRP A 11 -17.22 33.53 -11.86
C TRP A 11 -16.78 32.13 -12.27
N GLY A 12 -15.49 32.01 -12.62
CA GLY A 12 -14.85 30.74 -12.87
C GLY A 12 -14.87 29.88 -11.61
N LEU A 13 -15.80 28.92 -11.57
CA LEU A 13 -15.75 27.79 -10.65
C LEU A 13 -14.57 26.90 -11.09
N GLY A 14 -13.35 27.27 -10.70
CA GLY A 14 -12.20 26.38 -10.81
C GLY A 14 -12.48 25.14 -9.98
N CYS A 15 -12.43 23.95 -10.61
CA CYS A 15 -12.52 22.68 -9.91
C CYS A 15 -11.34 22.59 -8.92
N ALA A 16 -11.60 22.85 -7.63
CA ALA A 16 -10.63 22.58 -6.58
C ALA A 16 -10.39 21.06 -6.57
N ALA A 17 -9.13 20.65 -6.70
CA ALA A 17 -8.75 19.25 -6.57
C ALA A 17 -9.26 18.71 -5.22
N SER A 18 -9.88 17.53 -5.25
CA SER A 18 -10.37 16.88 -4.03
C SER A 18 -9.21 16.69 -3.06
N ARG A 19 -9.38 17.13 -1.80
CA ARG A 19 -8.38 16.89 -0.75
C ARG A 19 -8.25 15.38 -0.51
N PRO A 20 -7.03 14.86 -0.28
CA PRO A 20 -6.85 13.46 0.06
C PRO A 20 -7.55 13.12 1.39
N PRO A 21 -7.92 11.85 1.62
CA PRO A 21 -8.44 11.40 2.91
C PRO A 21 -7.49 11.71 4.06
N VAL A 22 -8.03 11.81 5.27
CA VAL A 22 -7.20 11.94 6.49
C VAL A 22 -6.26 10.74 6.59
N GLY A 23 -4.98 11.00 6.91
CA GLY A 23 -3.97 9.94 6.97
C GLY A 23 -3.35 9.60 5.62
N VAL A 24 -3.79 10.21 4.51
CA VAL A 24 -3.28 9.97 3.16
C VAL A 24 -2.50 11.18 2.64
N VAL A 25 -1.31 10.93 2.13
CA VAL A 25 -0.46 11.88 1.41
C VAL A 25 -0.55 11.55 -0.08
N GLN A 26 -0.95 12.55 -0.88
CA GLN A 26 -0.99 12.46 -2.33
C GLN A 26 -0.09 13.54 -2.91
N PRO A 27 1.04 13.20 -3.56
CA PRO A 27 1.88 14.19 -4.22
C PRO A 27 1.15 14.77 -5.44
N PRO A 28 1.51 15.97 -5.90
CA PRO A 28 0.98 16.52 -7.16
C PRO A 28 1.25 15.59 -8.37
N PRO A 29 0.46 15.70 -9.46
CA PRO A 29 0.71 14.93 -10.68
C PRO A 29 2.14 15.13 -11.22
N GLY A 30 2.84 14.02 -11.47
CA GLY A 30 4.21 14.03 -11.98
C GLY A 30 5.29 14.17 -10.91
N GLU A 31 4.91 14.47 -9.66
CA GLU A 31 5.84 14.54 -8.53
C GLU A 31 5.91 13.19 -7.80
N ARG A 32 7.03 12.95 -7.12
CA ARG A 32 7.24 11.80 -6.24
C ARG A 32 7.54 12.31 -4.84
N LEU A 33 6.99 11.64 -3.83
CA LEU A 33 7.40 11.88 -2.46
C LEU A 33 8.85 11.40 -2.29
N GLU A 34 9.68 12.22 -1.66
CA GLU A 34 11.03 11.79 -1.25
C GLU A 34 10.99 11.10 0.12
N ARG A 35 10.03 11.50 0.96
CA ARG A 35 9.88 11.11 2.36
C ARG A 35 8.40 11.05 2.73
N ILE A 36 8.06 10.24 3.73
CA ILE A 36 6.69 10.14 4.25
C ILE A 36 6.67 10.26 5.77
N ALA A 37 5.74 11.03 6.31
CA ALA A 37 5.61 11.18 7.76
C ALA A 37 5.13 9.88 8.43
N GLY A 38 5.54 9.67 9.68
CA GLY A 38 5.00 8.69 10.61
C GLY A 38 5.16 9.17 12.06
N PRO A 39 4.57 8.50 13.05
CA PRO A 39 3.56 7.46 12.90
C PRO A 39 2.21 8.03 12.45
N LEU A 40 1.39 7.20 11.81
CA LEU A 40 0.00 7.51 11.49
C LEU A 40 -0.80 7.70 12.81
N PRO A 41 -1.39 8.89 13.05
CA PRO A 41 -2.09 9.15 14.30
C PRO A 41 -3.27 8.19 14.54
N GLY A 42 -3.32 7.58 15.71
CA GLY A 42 -4.38 6.63 16.10
C GLY A 42 -4.18 5.19 15.63
N TYR A 43 -3.09 4.88 14.93
CA TYR A 43 -2.77 3.55 14.41
C TYR A 43 -1.41 3.07 14.92
N GLY A 44 -1.40 2.59 16.17
CA GLY A 44 -0.21 2.12 16.87
C GLY A 44 0.16 3.01 18.07
N PRO A 45 1.32 2.77 18.70
CA PRO A 45 2.31 1.74 18.39
C PRO A 45 1.78 0.30 18.60
N TYR A 46 2.38 -0.67 17.94
CA TYR A 46 2.04 -2.09 18.05
C TYR A 46 3.20 -2.90 18.65
N PRO A 47 2.90 -3.88 19.53
CA PRO A 47 3.92 -4.71 20.15
C PRO A 47 4.52 -5.76 19.21
N THR A 48 3.79 -6.15 18.15
CA THR A 48 4.26 -7.12 17.15
C THR A 48 4.00 -6.65 15.73
N TYR A 49 4.82 -7.13 14.78
CA TYR A 49 4.60 -6.86 13.35
C TYR A 49 3.29 -7.46 12.84
N SER A 50 2.82 -8.57 13.44
CA SER A 50 1.55 -9.21 13.10
C SER A 50 0.37 -8.34 13.49
N ASP A 51 0.40 -7.70 14.66
CA ASP A 51 -0.66 -6.78 15.09
C ASP A 51 -0.72 -5.55 14.18
N ALA A 52 0.44 -4.99 13.83
CA ALA A 52 0.53 -3.89 12.87
C ALA A 52 -0.06 -4.29 11.51
N LEU A 53 0.28 -5.49 11.02
CA LEU A 53 -0.21 -6.00 9.74
C LEU A 53 -1.73 -6.20 9.73
N ILE A 54 -2.27 -6.82 10.79
CA ILE A 54 -3.71 -7.08 10.93
C ILE A 54 -4.48 -5.75 11.03
N ALA A 55 -3.95 -4.76 11.75
CA ALA A 55 -4.58 -3.45 11.86
C ALA A 55 -4.53 -2.65 10.55
N ALA A 56 -3.47 -2.81 9.75
CA ALA A 56 -3.29 -2.07 8.50
C ALA A 56 -4.23 -2.53 7.38
N CYS A 57 -4.54 -3.82 7.30
CA CYS A 57 -5.38 -4.36 6.23
C CYS A 57 -6.75 -3.65 6.09
N PRO A 58 -7.60 -3.56 7.13
CA PRO A 58 -8.87 -2.84 7.03
C PRO A 58 -8.66 -1.32 6.88
N LEU A 59 -7.57 -0.74 7.41
CA LEU A 59 -7.27 0.68 7.23
C LEU A 59 -7.04 1.03 5.75
N ILE A 60 -6.24 0.23 5.05
CA ILE A 60 -5.91 0.45 3.63
C ILE A 60 -7.10 0.11 2.75
N LEU A 61 -7.75 -1.05 2.97
CA LEU A 61 -8.87 -1.47 2.12
C LEU A 61 -10.10 -0.58 2.24
N LYS A 62 -10.30 0.12 3.37
CA LYS A 62 -11.40 1.08 3.56
C LYS A 62 -11.16 2.44 2.90
N GLN A 63 -9.98 2.69 2.34
CA GLN A 63 -9.76 3.94 1.62
C GLN A 63 -10.67 4.03 0.39
N PRO A 64 -11.10 5.23 0.00
CA PRO A 64 -11.97 5.41 -1.15
C PRO A 64 -11.37 4.75 -2.40
N GLN A 65 -12.16 3.92 -3.08
CA GLN A 65 -11.74 3.26 -4.32
C GLN A 65 -10.55 2.28 -4.15
N ALA A 66 -10.20 1.85 -2.93
CA ALA A 66 -9.15 0.85 -2.72
C ALA A 66 -9.50 -0.55 -3.26
N THR A 67 -10.79 -0.83 -3.50
CA THR A 67 -11.25 -2.10 -4.05
C THR A 67 -12.10 -1.88 -5.30
N ALA A 68 -11.92 -2.76 -6.29
CA ALA A 68 -12.75 -2.93 -7.47
C ALA A 68 -13.83 -4.01 -7.27
N GLY A 69 -13.79 -4.76 -6.16
CA GLY A 69 -14.66 -5.91 -5.93
C GLY A 69 -14.22 -7.15 -6.72
N ARG A 70 -15.15 -8.04 -7.05
CA ARG A 70 -14.83 -9.27 -7.78
C ARG A 70 -14.85 -9.03 -9.28
N PRO A 71 -13.90 -9.63 -10.06
CA PRO A 71 -13.91 -9.53 -11.52
C PRO A 71 -15.21 -9.97 -12.22
N GLY A 72 -16.03 -10.80 -11.55
CA GLY A 72 -17.32 -11.23 -12.07
C GLY A 72 -18.51 -10.29 -11.79
N ASP A 73 -18.32 -9.23 -11.00
CA ASP A 73 -19.39 -8.28 -10.69
C ASP A 73 -19.65 -7.36 -11.92
N GLN A 74 -20.92 -7.03 -12.20
CA GLN A 74 -21.32 -6.20 -13.35
C GLN A 74 -20.58 -4.86 -13.41
N GLU A 75 -20.40 -4.22 -12.25
CA GLU A 75 -19.77 -2.90 -12.13
C GLU A 75 -18.24 -2.96 -12.05
N PHE A 76 -17.64 -4.15 -12.06
CA PHE A 76 -16.19 -4.33 -11.94
C PHE A 76 -15.40 -3.48 -12.93
N PRO A 77 -15.74 -3.40 -14.24
CA PRO A 77 -14.95 -2.60 -15.18
C PRO A 77 -14.87 -1.11 -14.79
N LEU A 78 -15.95 -0.55 -14.26
CA LEU A 78 -15.99 0.84 -13.81
C LEU A 78 -15.21 1.01 -12.50
N ARG A 79 -15.47 0.15 -11.50
CA ARG A 79 -14.77 0.23 -10.20
C ARG A 79 -13.28 -0.01 -10.37
N TRP A 80 -12.91 -0.96 -11.23
CA TRP A 80 -11.54 -1.15 -11.68
C TRP A 80 -11.05 0.17 -12.25
N ARG A 81 -11.63 0.77 -13.29
CA ARG A 81 -11.14 2.06 -13.86
C ARG A 81 -10.96 3.19 -12.84
N LEU A 82 -11.72 3.20 -11.76
CA LEU A 82 -11.63 4.22 -10.71
C LEU A 82 -10.76 3.82 -9.51
N SER A 83 -10.31 2.58 -9.42
CA SER A 83 -9.64 2.07 -8.23
C SER A 83 -8.27 2.69 -8.03
N LYS A 84 -7.90 2.87 -6.76
CA LYS A 84 -6.62 3.43 -6.32
C LYS A 84 -5.86 2.46 -5.45
N GLU A 85 -4.55 2.46 -5.58
CA GLU A 85 -3.65 1.87 -4.61
C GLU A 85 -3.23 2.91 -3.56
N TYR A 86 -3.17 2.42 -2.33
CA TYR A 86 -2.70 3.08 -1.13
C TYR A 86 -1.61 2.21 -0.53
N CYS A 87 -0.54 2.82 -0.06
CA CYS A 87 0.59 2.09 0.50
C CYS A 87 1.14 2.76 1.75
N ALA A 88 1.80 1.97 2.59
CA ALA A 88 2.44 2.47 3.79
C ALA A 88 3.60 1.58 4.19
N TRP A 89 4.49 2.14 5.01
CA TRP A 89 5.49 1.38 5.74
C TRP A 89 4.90 0.86 7.05
N VAL A 90 5.25 -0.39 7.38
CA VAL A 90 5.41 -0.81 8.77
C VAL A 90 6.89 -0.75 9.09
N TYR A 91 7.23 0.01 10.12
CA TYR A 91 8.62 0.18 10.57
C TYR A 91 8.74 -0.07 12.08
N TYR A 92 9.92 -0.49 12.50
CA TYR A 92 10.30 -0.78 13.88
C TYR A 92 11.12 0.38 14.44
N THR A 93 10.86 0.76 15.68
CA THR A 93 11.48 1.91 16.33
C THR A 93 12.48 1.49 17.41
N PRO A 94 13.40 2.41 17.81
CA PRO A 94 14.26 2.22 18.98
C PRO A 94 13.49 1.93 20.29
N ASP A 95 12.22 2.35 20.39
CA ASP A 95 11.33 2.04 21.50
C ASP A 95 10.84 0.57 21.52
N GLN A 96 11.34 -0.24 20.59
CA GLN A 96 11.01 -1.66 20.42
C GLN A 96 9.55 -1.91 20.05
N GLN A 97 8.93 -0.99 19.31
CA GLN A 97 7.56 -1.08 18.84
C GLN A 97 7.49 -0.99 17.31
N PHE A 98 6.38 -1.45 16.73
CA PHE A 98 6.07 -1.27 15.33
C PHE A 98 5.11 -0.10 15.13
N GLU A 99 5.31 0.69 14.09
CA GLU A 99 4.48 1.83 13.74
C GLU A 99 4.14 1.80 12.26
N LEU A 100 3.07 2.50 11.89
CA LEU A 100 2.65 2.71 10.51
C LEU A 100 3.06 4.11 10.06
N SER A 101 3.58 4.26 8.85
CA SER A 101 3.66 5.59 8.24
C SER A 101 2.26 6.10 7.88
N MET A 102 2.16 7.38 7.52
CA MET A 102 1.02 7.85 6.75
C MET A 102 0.84 6.98 5.49
N LEU A 103 -0.38 6.92 4.96
CA LEU A 103 -0.63 6.26 3.69
C LEU A 103 -0.15 7.18 2.54
N ALA A 104 0.52 6.64 1.55
CA ALA A 104 0.74 7.30 0.27
C ALA A 104 -0.30 6.84 -0.75
N THR A 105 -0.56 7.67 -1.75
CA THR A 105 -1.27 7.30 -2.98
C THR A 105 -0.75 8.14 -4.15
N SER A 106 -0.85 7.65 -5.38
CA SER A 106 -0.40 8.39 -6.57
C SER A 106 -1.52 9.32 -7.08
N ALA A 107 -1.18 10.54 -7.52
CA ALA A 107 -2.17 11.49 -8.05
C ALA A 107 -2.81 11.07 -9.38
N VAL A 108 -2.06 10.35 -10.22
CA VAL A 108 -2.56 9.79 -11.47
C VAL A 108 -2.52 8.27 -11.35
N GLN A 109 -3.69 7.65 -11.31
CA GLN A 109 -3.86 6.19 -11.36
C GLN A 109 -4.72 5.75 -12.57
N ASP A 110 -4.85 6.66 -13.54
CA ASP A 110 -5.74 6.56 -14.68
C ASP A 110 -5.20 5.64 -15.77
N ASP A 111 -3.90 5.33 -15.77
CA ASP A 111 -3.34 4.26 -16.61
C ASP A 111 -3.47 2.94 -15.85
N PRO A 112 -4.34 2.00 -16.32
CA PRO A 112 -4.51 0.70 -15.69
C PRO A 112 -3.22 -0.13 -15.61
N ARG A 113 -2.18 0.25 -16.38
CA ARG A 113 -0.85 -0.39 -16.40
C ARG A 113 0.15 0.22 -15.42
N LYS A 114 -0.19 1.34 -14.76
CA LYS A 114 0.69 2.08 -13.85
C LYS A 114 0.06 2.30 -12.48
N ARG A 115 -0.92 1.47 -12.12
CA ARG A 115 -1.47 1.48 -10.76
C ARG A 115 -0.45 0.85 -9.86
N SER A 116 0.33 1.74 -9.29
CA SER A 116 1.35 1.45 -8.32
C SER A 116 1.31 2.61 -7.35
N CYS A 117 1.30 2.29 -6.07
CA CYS A 117 1.52 3.30 -5.06
C CYS A 117 3.01 3.65 -4.97
N ALA A 118 3.32 4.94 -5.08
CA ALA A 118 4.69 5.45 -4.95
C ALA A 118 5.03 5.71 -3.47
N LEU A 119 5.48 4.67 -2.77
CA LEU A 119 5.98 4.80 -1.39
C LEU A 119 7.43 5.32 -1.42
N PRO A 120 7.77 6.43 -0.73
CA PRO A 120 9.17 6.83 -0.58
C PRO A 120 9.93 5.85 0.33
N ALA A 121 11.24 5.77 0.15
CA ALA A 121 12.09 4.90 0.96
C ALA A 121 12.18 5.35 2.43
N VAL A 122 12.03 6.64 2.70
CA VAL A 122 12.33 7.19 4.03
C VAL A 122 11.07 7.61 4.78
N VAL A 123 10.92 7.10 6.00
CA VAL A 123 9.93 7.58 6.97
C VAL A 123 10.53 8.69 7.85
N GLU A 124 9.78 9.78 8.02
CA GLU A 124 10.06 10.84 8.99
C GLU A 124 9.24 10.64 10.25
N ALA A 125 9.88 10.14 11.30
CA ALA A 125 9.28 10.02 12.63
C ALA A 125 9.79 11.17 13.54
N PRO A 126 8.90 11.98 14.16
CA PRO A 126 9.33 13.11 15.00
C PRO A 126 10.23 12.73 16.18
N ARG A 127 10.12 11.48 16.66
CA ARG A 127 10.82 11.00 17.86
C ARG A 127 12.15 10.31 17.57
N HIS A 128 12.35 9.85 16.32
CA HIS A 128 13.42 8.94 15.97
C HIS A 128 14.01 9.33 14.61
N PRO A 129 15.34 9.48 14.48
CA PRO A 129 15.94 9.84 13.20
C PRO A 129 15.78 8.66 12.20
N PRO A 130 15.65 8.93 10.89
CA PRO A 130 15.28 7.90 9.91
C PRO A 130 16.21 6.68 9.85
N GLU A 131 17.51 6.88 10.08
CA GLU A 131 18.54 5.83 10.09
C GLU A 131 18.42 4.87 11.28
N SER A 132 17.66 5.24 12.30
CA SER A 132 17.38 4.38 13.47
C SER A 132 16.16 3.49 13.29
N LEU A 133 15.41 3.67 12.21
CA LEU A 133 14.18 2.93 11.93
C LEU A 133 14.51 1.63 11.18
N GLY A 134 13.88 0.53 11.60
CA GLY A 134 13.94 -0.73 10.88
C GLY A 134 12.73 -0.91 9.97
N TYR A 135 12.93 -1.04 8.66
CA TYR A 135 11.84 -1.16 7.68
C TYR A 135 11.42 -2.63 7.50
N VAL A 136 10.15 -2.93 7.73
CA VAL A 136 9.68 -4.32 7.87
C VAL A 136 8.73 -4.69 6.74
N PHE A 137 7.63 -3.96 6.56
CA PHE A 137 6.66 -4.26 5.50
C PHE A 137 6.38 -3.04 4.64
N ILE A 138 6.42 -3.26 3.33
CA ILE A 138 5.78 -2.42 2.34
C ILE A 138 4.35 -2.93 2.21
N LEU A 139 3.38 -2.17 2.67
CA LEU A 139 1.98 -2.53 2.57
C LEU A 139 1.35 -1.82 1.39
N HIS A 140 0.50 -2.49 0.64
CA HIS A 140 -0.43 -1.87 -0.29
C HIS A 140 -1.70 -2.70 -0.47
N ASN A 141 -2.71 -2.16 -1.15
CA ASN A 141 -3.85 -2.93 -1.64
C ASN A 141 -3.68 -3.28 -3.11
N HIS A 142 -4.19 -4.46 -3.47
CA HIS A 142 -4.65 -4.71 -4.82
C HIS A 142 -6.15 -4.44 -4.90
N PRO A 143 -6.64 -3.78 -5.97
CA PRO A 143 -8.07 -3.55 -6.14
C PRO A 143 -8.91 -4.82 -6.24
N PHE A 144 -8.32 -5.96 -6.58
CA PHE A 144 -9.00 -7.26 -6.57
C PHE A 144 -8.00 -8.37 -6.22
N GLU A 145 -8.46 -9.62 -6.13
CA GLU A 145 -7.56 -10.74 -5.85
C GLU A 145 -6.71 -11.09 -7.09
N ASN A 146 -5.54 -10.48 -7.20
CA ASN A 146 -4.49 -10.84 -8.16
C ASN A 146 -3.12 -10.96 -7.46
N GLU A 147 -2.21 -11.73 -8.06
CA GLU A 147 -0.85 -11.89 -7.58
C GLU A 147 -0.03 -10.60 -7.73
N LEU A 148 1.08 -10.50 -6.98
CA LEU A 148 2.04 -9.40 -7.04
C LEU A 148 2.58 -9.20 -8.47
N SER A 149 2.66 -7.94 -8.88
CA SER A 149 3.18 -7.53 -10.18
C SER A 149 4.71 -7.55 -10.23
N ASP A 150 5.27 -7.46 -11.44
CA ASP A 150 6.73 -7.25 -11.63
C ASP A 150 7.21 -5.98 -10.93
N PHE A 151 6.38 -4.93 -10.92
CA PHE A 151 6.69 -3.70 -10.22
C PHE A 151 6.82 -3.93 -8.72
N ASP A 152 5.89 -4.66 -8.10
CA ASP A 152 5.91 -4.95 -6.66
C ASP A 152 7.18 -5.71 -6.27
N ILE A 153 7.54 -6.72 -7.06
CA ILE A 153 8.75 -7.53 -6.86
C ILE A 153 10.00 -6.65 -6.93
N ARG A 154 10.14 -5.86 -8.00
CA ARG A 154 11.31 -4.99 -8.20
C ARG A 154 11.38 -3.88 -7.15
N PHE A 155 10.23 -3.33 -6.76
CA PHE A 155 10.16 -2.30 -5.73
C PHE A 155 10.61 -2.87 -4.37
N ALA A 156 10.16 -4.08 -4.01
CA ALA A 156 10.59 -4.73 -2.78
C ALA A 156 12.10 -5.02 -2.74
N VAL A 157 12.68 -5.44 -3.88
CA VAL A 157 14.15 -5.63 -3.98
C VAL A 157 14.88 -4.31 -3.84
N ALA A 158 14.44 -3.25 -4.55
CA ALA A 158 15.06 -1.94 -4.44
C ALA A 158 15.01 -1.39 -3.00
N MET A 159 13.92 -1.64 -2.27
CA MET A 159 13.84 -1.25 -0.85
C MET A 159 14.72 -2.13 0.04
N ALA A 160 14.89 -3.41 -0.27
CA ALA A 160 15.84 -4.27 0.44
C ALA A 160 17.30 -3.86 0.23
N ASP A 161 17.66 -3.32 -0.94
CA ASP A 161 19.00 -2.76 -1.18
C ASP A 161 19.27 -1.52 -0.33
N VAL A 162 18.23 -0.72 -0.06
CA VAL A 162 18.34 0.51 0.76
C VAL A 162 18.34 0.20 2.26
N HIS A 163 17.45 -0.69 2.71
CA HIS A 163 17.17 -0.90 4.14
C HIS A 163 17.70 -2.22 4.70
N GLY A 164 18.24 -3.09 3.85
CA GLY A 164 18.59 -4.46 4.18
C GLY A 164 17.42 -5.45 4.02
N LEU A 165 17.75 -6.73 4.00
CA LEU A 165 16.79 -7.83 3.80
C LEU A 165 15.96 -8.16 5.04
N SER A 166 16.39 -7.72 6.22
CA SER A 166 15.70 -7.96 7.48
C SER A 166 16.06 -6.94 8.55
N VAL A 167 15.22 -6.87 9.57
CA VAL A 167 15.40 -6.02 10.75
C VAL A 167 15.45 -6.90 11.99
N ASN A 168 16.42 -6.66 12.86
CA ASN A 168 16.48 -7.31 14.17
C ASN A 168 15.52 -6.61 15.13
N THR A 169 14.56 -7.36 15.65
CA THR A 169 13.57 -6.89 16.62
C THR A 169 13.69 -7.69 17.91
N ARG A 170 12.98 -7.26 18.96
CA ARG A 170 12.88 -8.02 20.22
C ARG A 170 12.34 -9.46 20.01
N ALA A 171 11.50 -9.67 19.00
CA ALA A 171 10.92 -10.98 18.68
C ALA A 171 11.81 -11.83 17.74
N GLY A 172 12.98 -11.32 17.36
CA GLY A 172 13.89 -11.93 16.40
C GLY A 172 14.01 -11.14 15.09
N SER A 173 14.68 -11.73 14.11
CA SER A 173 14.85 -11.12 12.79
C SER A 173 13.54 -11.21 12.00
N VAL A 174 13.04 -10.07 11.52
CA VAL A 174 11.84 -9.98 10.69
C VAL A 174 12.28 -9.62 9.28
N PRO A 175 11.97 -10.44 8.26
CA PRO A 175 12.39 -10.14 6.89
C PRO A 175 11.58 -8.99 6.31
N LEU A 176 12.25 -8.11 5.55
CA LEU A 176 11.59 -7.12 4.73
C LEU A 176 10.69 -7.85 3.73
N SER A 177 9.44 -7.40 3.59
CA SER A 177 8.48 -7.99 2.65
C SER A 177 7.59 -6.92 2.02
N ILE A 178 7.12 -7.16 0.80
CA ILE A 178 5.97 -6.45 0.24
C ILE A 178 4.70 -7.27 0.40
N ILE A 179 3.61 -6.61 0.77
CA ILE A 179 2.32 -7.23 1.08
C ILE A 179 1.18 -6.50 0.38
N ALA A 180 0.48 -7.23 -0.48
CA ALA A 180 -0.70 -6.77 -1.22
C ALA A 180 -1.99 -7.32 -0.60
N PHE A 181 -2.75 -6.49 0.11
CA PHE A 181 -4.06 -6.84 0.64
C PHE A 181 -5.12 -6.91 -0.46
N PHE A 182 -6.10 -7.80 -0.32
CA PHE A 182 -7.27 -7.83 -1.19
C PHE A 182 -8.56 -8.07 -0.41
N SER A 183 -9.68 -7.68 -1.02
CA SER A 183 -11.02 -8.00 -0.57
C SER A 183 -11.77 -8.84 -1.59
N LYS A 184 -12.59 -9.77 -1.10
CA LYS A 184 -13.58 -10.57 -1.81
C LYS A 184 -14.99 -10.16 -1.44
N GLY A 185 -15.18 -9.15 -0.60
CA GLY A 185 -16.50 -8.64 -0.25
C GLY A 185 -17.25 -8.16 -1.49
N HIS A 186 -18.57 -8.38 -1.52
CA HIS A 186 -19.44 -7.87 -2.59
C HIS A 186 -19.77 -6.39 -2.43
N ASP A 187 -19.75 -5.89 -1.20
CA ASP A 187 -20.01 -4.49 -0.88
C ASP A 187 -18.70 -3.68 -0.93
N PRO A 188 -18.48 -2.84 -1.97
CA PRO A 188 -17.28 -2.02 -2.07
C PRO A 188 -17.22 -0.91 -1.02
N THR A 189 -18.32 -0.62 -0.34
CA THR A 189 -18.37 0.38 0.74
C THR A 189 -17.96 -0.20 2.09
N GLN A 190 -17.98 -1.54 2.22
CA GLN A 190 -17.57 -2.27 3.42
C GLN A 190 -16.62 -3.42 3.07
N PRO A 191 -15.43 -3.12 2.55
CA PRO A 191 -14.48 -4.15 2.16
C PRO A 191 -14.00 -4.94 3.38
N THR A 192 -13.98 -6.26 3.22
CA THR A 192 -13.41 -7.22 4.16
C THR A 192 -11.92 -7.42 3.90
N CYS A 193 -11.16 -7.73 4.95
CA CYS A 193 -9.77 -8.17 4.84
C CYS A 193 -9.73 -9.69 4.62
N ASP A 194 -9.83 -10.14 3.36
CA ASP A 194 -9.94 -11.58 3.04
C ASP A 194 -8.60 -12.28 2.88
N GLY A 195 -7.54 -11.52 2.62
CA GLY A 195 -6.24 -12.09 2.35
C GLY A 195 -5.22 -11.08 1.90
N PHE A 196 -4.01 -11.60 1.67
CA PHE A 196 -2.94 -10.85 1.03
C PHE A 196 -1.95 -11.76 0.32
N PHE A 197 -1.23 -11.19 -0.64
CA PHE A 197 -0.03 -11.79 -1.21
C PHE A 197 1.19 -11.16 -0.54
N GLN A 198 2.22 -11.97 -0.31
CA GLN A 198 3.47 -11.55 0.28
C GLN A 198 4.62 -12.01 -0.61
N TYR A 199 5.57 -11.12 -0.87
CA TYR A 199 6.87 -11.47 -1.43
C TYR A 199 7.98 -11.11 -0.44
N VAL A 200 8.90 -12.05 -0.23
CA VAL A 200 10.04 -11.92 0.67
C VAL A 200 11.32 -11.92 -0.17
N PRO A 201 11.95 -10.76 -0.42
CA PRO A 201 13.19 -10.67 -1.22
C PRO A 201 14.28 -11.64 -0.75
N GLY A 202 14.49 -11.75 0.57
CA GLY A 202 15.55 -12.60 1.14
C GLY A 202 15.41 -14.10 0.89
N THR A 203 14.22 -14.60 0.56
CA THR A 203 13.99 -16.03 0.28
C THR A 203 13.44 -16.30 -1.12
N GLY A 204 13.04 -15.26 -1.85
CA GLY A 204 12.33 -15.38 -3.12
C GLY A 204 10.90 -15.92 -2.99
N GLN A 205 10.39 -16.19 -1.79
CA GLN A 205 9.08 -16.82 -1.63
C GLN A 205 7.95 -15.85 -1.97
N ILE A 206 6.99 -16.34 -2.78
CA ILE A 206 5.69 -15.69 -3.00
C ILE A 206 4.64 -16.53 -2.31
N ILE A 207 3.97 -15.91 -1.34
CA ILE A 207 3.05 -16.57 -0.42
C ILE A 207 1.68 -15.90 -0.53
N ARG A 208 0.63 -16.70 -0.60
CA ARG A 208 -0.74 -16.25 -0.43
C ARG A 208 -1.20 -16.57 0.98
N TRP A 209 -1.76 -15.57 1.64
CA TRP A 209 -2.41 -15.66 2.93
C TRP A 209 -3.89 -15.39 2.76
N THR A 210 -4.72 -16.25 3.33
CA THR A 210 -6.19 -16.09 3.31
C THR A 210 -6.73 -16.17 4.72
N ALA A 211 -7.58 -15.21 5.07
CA ALA A 211 -8.30 -15.23 6.33
C ALA A 211 -9.21 -16.47 6.38
N GLN A 212 -9.27 -17.07 7.57
CA GLN A 212 -10.12 -18.20 7.90
C GLN A 212 -11.02 -17.80 9.07
N GLU A 213 -12.01 -18.64 9.37
CA GLU A 213 -12.86 -18.43 10.54
C GLU A 213 -12.05 -18.33 11.84
N LYS A 214 -12.57 -17.54 12.78
CA LYS A 214 -12.00 -17.30 14.12
C LYS A 214 -10.61 -16.64 14.11
N GLY A 215 -10.33 -15.79 13.11
CA GLY A 215 -9.09 -15.00 13.05
C GLY A 215 -7.84 -15.80 12.70
N ARG A 216 -8.00 -17.03 12.22
CA ARG A 216 -6.88 -17.84 11.74
C ARG A 216 -6.49 -17.42 10.32
N TRP A 217 -5.23 -17.64 9.96
CA TRP A 217 -4.71 -17.36 8.62
C TRP A 217 -4.18 -18.64 8.00
N GLN A 218 -4.63 -18.93 6.79
CA GLN A 218 -4.08 -20.03 5.99
C GLN A 218 -2.95 -19.48 5.13
N ARG A 219 -1.77 -20.11 5.24
CA ARG A 219 -0.58 -19.84 4.43
C ARG A 219 -0.48 -20.84 3.29
N LYS A 220 -0.29 -20.36 2.06
CA LYS A 220 0.05 -21.19 0.89
C LYS A 220 1.20 -20.54 0.13
N GLN A 221 2.36 -21.19 0.07
CA GLN A 221 3.40 -20.78 -0.89
C GLN A 221 2.90 -21.10 -2.29
N ILE A 222 2.84 -20.10 -3.16
CA ILE A 222 2.31 -20.23 -4.52
C ILE A 222 3.42 -20.22 -5.57
N ALA A 223 4.56 -19.62 -5.25
CA ALA A 223 5.73 -19.64 -6.11
C ALA A 223 7.01 -19.35 -5.33
N THR A 224 8.14 -19.61 -6.00
CA THR A 224 9.46 -19.14 -5.60
C THR A 224 10.09 -18.41 -6.78
N LEU A 225 10.60 -17.22 -6.52
CA LEU A 225 11.33 -16.40 -7.46
C LEU A 225 12.83 -16.67 -7.31
N THR A 226 13.52 -16.84 -8.43
CA THR A 226 14.97 -16.98 -8.48
C THR A 226 15.52 -15.98 -9.48
N TRP A 227 16.39 -15.09 -8.99
CA TRP A 227 17.13 -14.16 -9.83
C TRP A 227 18.12 -14.94 -10.69
N LEU A 228 18.12 -14.63 -11.99
CA LEU A 228 19.06 -15.18 -12.97
C LEU A 228 20.26 -14.23 -13.14
N ASP A 229 20.00 -12.93 -13.01
CA ASP A 229 20.96 -11.83 -13.01
C ASP A 229 20.31 -10.62 -12.31
N ASP A 230 20.96 -9.45 -12.35
CA ASP A 230 20.50 -8.20 -11.69
C ASP A 230 19.15 -7.68 -12.21
N THR A 231 18.69 -8.14 -13.37
CA THR A 231 17.51 -7.62 -14.06
C THR A 231 16.44 -8.67 -14.34
N ASN A 232 16.85 -9.92 -14.51
CA ASN A 232 15.99 -11.03 -14.90
C ASN A 232 15.82 -12.01 -13.76
N TYR A 233 14.59 -12.48 -13.59
CA TYR A 233 14.25 -13.56 -12.67
C TYR A 233 13.30 -14.55 -13.33
N ARG A 234 13.25 -15.75 -12.75
CA ARG A 234 12.27 -16.78 -13.08
C ARG A 234 11.35 -17.02 -11.88
N ILE A 235 10.06 -17.14 -12.15
CA ILE A 235 9.07 -17.59 -11.15
C ILE A 235 8.79 -19.07 -11.37
N GLN A 236 9.06 -19.89 -10.36
CA GLN A 236 8.68 -21.30 -10.31
C GLN A 236 7.40 -21.45 -9.47
N ARG A 237 6.28 -21.77 -10.12
CA ARG A 237 4.99 -21.98 -9.46
C ARG A 237 4.93 -23.36 -8.79
N GLN A 238 4.21 -23.44 -7.67
CA GLN A 238 3.95 -24.65 -6.90
C GLN A 238 2.63 -25.32 -7.31
#